data_AF-A0A6M0C7Q4-F1
#
_entry.id   AF-A0A6M0C7Q4-F1
#
_cell.length_a   1.000
_cell.length_b   1.000
_cell.length_c   1.000
_cell.angle_alpha   90.00
_cell.angle_beta   90.00
_cell.angle_gamma   90.00
#
_symmetry.space_group_name_H-M   'P 1'
#
loop_
_entity.id
_entity.type
_entity.pdbx_description
1 polymer ?
#
loop_
_entity_poly.entity_id
_entity_poly.type
_entity_poly.pdbx_seq_one_letter_code
_entity_poly.pdbx_strand_id
1 'polypeptide(L)'
;MKITKSVKNKSYYQIEGGTLPLTASTYVQREADEKLYQFASNLQSTNRVCFVLAARQTGKSSLMVRAAKRLTEENFMCVRINLHGLGIIESENAFWLTLLHLMCQQITVPDVDLKERLHTVWRQMPELQATVKFKDFIAQEILGKILAKKLIIFIDEIQTLINWNLQDSFIGFIKVLCESEGQTLLEKLTFVLLGVGKPSDWIT
;
A
#
# COMPACT_ATOMS: atom_id res chain seq x y z
N MET A 1 -11.87 41.74 31.89
CA MET A 1 -12.39 40.39 32.15
C MET A 1 -11.55 39.40 31.33
N LYS A 2 -10.57 38.72 31.96
CA LYS A 2 -9.68 37.76 31.28
C LYS A 2 -10.44 36.43 31.15
N ILE A 3 -10.71 36.01 29.93
CA ILE A 3 -11.26 34.68 29.65
C ILE A 3 -10.07 33.73 29.60
N THR A 4 -9.87 32.99 30.68
CA THR A 4 -8.92 31.88 30.78
C THR A 4 -9.34 30.80 29.78
N LYS A 5 -8.46 30.50 28.81
CA LYS A 5 -8.63 29.35 27.91
C LYS A 5 -8.70 28.07 28.76
N SER A 6 -9.85 27.41 28.72
CA SER A 6 -10.05 26.05 29.22
C SER A 6 -8.97 25.13 28.63
N VAL A 7 -8.09 24.62 29.49
CA VAL A 7 -7.17 23.52 29.16
C VAL A 7 -8.05 22.31 28.82
N LYS A 8 -8.16 21.96 27.54
CA LYS A 8 -8.77 20.69 27.12
C LYS A 8 -7.96 19.58 27.78
N ASN A 9 -8.56 18.91 28.75
CA ASN A 9 -8.01 17.74 29.40
C ASN A 9 -7.85 16.65 28.31
N LYS A 10 -6.63 16.44 27.82
CA LYS A 10 -6.34 15.35 26.87
C LYS A 10 -6.39 14.06 27.68
N SER A 11 -7.54 13.39 27.68
CA SER A 11 -7.67 12.02 28.15
C SER A 11 -6.54 11.19 27.54
N TYR A 12 -5.82 10.42 28.38
CA TYR A 12 -4.78 9.49 27.94
C TYR A 12 -5.35 8.48 26.94
N TYR A 13 -6.62 8.09 27.11
CA TYR A 13 -7.35 7.22 26.19
C TYR A 13 -8.03 8.04 25.10
N GLN A 14 -7.65 7.80 23.84
CA GLN A 14 -8.43 8.20 22.67
C GLN A 14 -9.44 7.09 22.35
N ILE A 15 -10.72 7.43 22.37
CA ILE A 15 -11.85 6.54 22.03
C ILE A 15 -12.19 6.63 20.52
N GLU A 16 -11.46 7.46 19.76
CA GLU A 16 -11.59 7.48 18.30
C GLU A 16 -10.99 6.19 17.74
N GLY A 17 -11.86 5.23 17.39
CA GLY A 17 -11.46 4.05 16.64
C GLY A 17 -10.78 4.43 15.33
N GLY A 18 -9.77 3.67 14.92
CA GLY A 18 -9.04 3.92 13.67
C GLY A 18 -7.53 3.82 13.82
N THR A 19 -6.82 4.55 12.96
CA THR A 19 -5.34 4.60 12.96
C THR A 19 -4.86 5.57 14.03
N LEU A 20 -4.09 5.07 15.00
CA LEU A 20 -3.47 5.91 16.02
C LEU A 20 -2.39 6.79 15.39
N PRO A 21 -2.30 8.08 15.76
CA PRO A 21 -1.27 8.96 15.24
C PRO A 21 0.12 8.47 15.66
N LEU A 22 1.13 8.80 14.87
CA LEU A 22 2.52 8.40 15.13
C LEU A 22 3.04 8.88 16.50
N THR A 23 2.49 9.99 17.00
CA THR A 23 2.81 10.60 18.30
C THR A 23 1.97 10.06 19.46
N ALA A 24 1.06 9.11 19.23
CA ALA A 24 0.24 8.53 20.29
C ALA A 24 1.11 7.78 21.31
N SER A 25 1.11 8.25 22.56
CA SER A 25 1.79 7.61 23.70
C SER A 25 1.10 6.32 24.18
N THR A 26 -0.09 6.02 23.64
CA THR A 26 -0.88 4.82 23.94
C THR A 26 -0.60 3.65 23.02
N TYR A 27 0.21 3.85 21.98
CA TYR A 27 0.59 2.74 21.10
C TYR A 27 1.60 1.84 21.79
N VAL A 28 1.22 0.59 22.02
CA VAL A 28 2.14 -0.45 22.49
C VAL A 28 2.73 -1.16 21.28
N GLN A 29 4.05 -1.09 21.14
CA GLN A 29 4.77 -1.79 20.09
C GLN A 29 4.64 -3.31 20.26
N ARG A 30 4.41 -4.01 19.16
CA ARG A 30 4.26 -5.47 19.11
C ARG A 30 5.45 -6.08 18.38
N GLU A 31 5.63 -7.39 18.52
CA GLU A 31 6.61 -8.14 17.73
C GLU A 31 6.36 -7.99 16.21
N ALA A 32 5.09 -7.88 15.81
CA ALA A 32 4.68 -7.68 14.43
C ALA A 32 5.21 -6.37 13.81
N ASP A 33 5.45 -5.32 14.61
CA ASP A 33 6.07 -4.07 14.15
C ASP A 33 7.45 -4.30 13.56
N GLU A 34 8.28 -5.07 14.26
CA GLU A 34 9.62 -5.37 13.79
C GLU A 34 9.59 -6.37 12.61
N LYS A 35 8.77 -7.42 12.69
CA LYS A 35 8.62 -8.40 11.60
C LYS A 35 8.20 -7.74 10.29
N LEU A 36 7.22 -6.83 10.33
CA LEU A 36 6.76 -6.12 9.14
C LEU A 36 7.85 -5.22 8.56
N TYR A 37 8.54 -4.45 9.41
CA TYR A 37 9.64 -3.60 8.96
C TYR A 37 10.76 -4.42 8.31
N GLN A 38 11.21 -5.51 8.96
CA GLN A 38 12.28 -6.38 8.45
C GLN A 38 11.90 -7.04 7.12
N PHE A 39 10.66 -7.50 6.98
CA PHE A 39 10.17 -8.04 5.71
C PHE A 39 10.22 -6.97 4.61
N ALA A 40 9.67 -5.79 4.88
CA ALA A 40 9.48 -4.75 3.87
C ALA A 40 10.81 -4.07 3.45
N SER A 41 11.78 -3.96 4.37
CA SER A 41 13.10 -3.39 4.09
C SER A 41 14.06 -4.38 3.42
N ASN A 42 13.73 -5.68 3.38
CA ASN A 42 14.60 -6.69 2.82
C ASN A 42 14.79 -6.50 1.30
N LEU A 43 16.04 -6.23 0.90
CA LEU A 43 16.44 -6.00 -0.49
C LEU A 43 16.74 -7.29 -1.26
N GLN A 44 16.90 -8.42 -0.58
CA GLN A 44 17.31 -9.71 -1.15
C GLN A 44 16.19 -10.76 -1.09
N SER A 45 14.98 -10.38 -0.69
CA SER A 45 13.87 -11.31 -0.55
C SER A 45 13.36 -11.78 -1.91
N THR A 46 13.29 -13.10 -2.10
CA THR A 46 12.59 -13.72 -3.23
C THR A 46 11.07 -13.66 -3.05
N ASN A 47 10.57 -13.69 -1.81
CA ASN A 47 9.17 -13.44 -1.50
C ASN A 47 8.93 -11.96 -1.18
N ARG A 48 8.21 -11.26 -2.05
CA ARG A 48 7.99 -9.80 -1.95
C ARG A 48 6.52 -9.42 -1.69
N VAL A 49 5.70 -10.38 -1.26
CA VAL A 49 4.31 -10.17 -0.80
C VAL A 49 4.14 -10.66 0.64
N CYS A 50 3.62 -9.80 1.53
CA CYS A 50 3.29 -10.15 2.91
C CYS A 50 1.82 -9.87 3.22
N PHE A 51 1.19 -10.76 3.99
CA PHE A 51 -0.16 -10.58 4.50
C PHE A 51 -0.14 -10.29 6.00
N VAL A 52 -0.86 -9.25 6.41
CA VAL A 52 -1.09 -8.87 7.81
C VAL A 52 -2.59 -9.00 8.08
N LEU A 53 -3.01 -10.19 8.51
CA LEU A 53 -4.40 -10.54 8.76
C LEU A 53 -4.71 -10.49 10.26
N ALA A 54 -5.68 -9.65 10.64
CA ALA A 54 -6.19 -9.59 12.01
C ALA A 54 -7.62 -9.02 12.05
N ALA A 55 -8.33 -9.23 13.15
CA ALA A 55 -9.68 -8.67 13.35
C ALA A 55 -9.71 -7.13 13.22
N ARG A 56 -10.88 -6.53 13.00
CA ARG A 56 -11.04 -5.06 12.95
C ARG A 56 -10.60 -4.43 14.27
N GLN A 57 -10.16 -3.16 14.21
CA GLN A 57 -9.79 -2.36 15.39
C GLN A 57 -8.65 -2.94 16.25
N THR A 58 -7.84 -3.85 15.71
CA THR A 58 -6.65 -4.41 16.37
C THR A 58 -5.38 -3.56 16.20
N GLY A 59 -5.46 -2.47 15.44
CA GLY A 59 -4.35 -1.56 15.21
C GLY A 59 -3.46 -1.91 14.01
N LYS A 60 -3.95 -2.71 13.04
CA LYS A 60 -3.24 -3.02 11.78
C LYS A 60 -2.81 -1.75 11.01
N SER A 61 -3.72 -0.80 10.84
CA SER A 61 -3.41 0.45 10.14
C SER A 61 -2.41 1.30 10.94
N SER A 62 -2.47 1.27 12.28
CA SER A 62 -1.46 1.89 13.16
C SER A 62 -0.06 1.27 12.99
N LEU A 63 0.00 -0.06 12.89
CA LEU A 63 1.21 -0.82 12.56
C LEU A 63 1.77 -0.40 11.19
N MET A 64 0.92 -0.35 10.15
CA MET A 64 1.29 0.08 8.80
C MET A 64 1.90 1.48 8.78
N VAL A 65 1.25 2.48 9.38
CA VAL A 65 1.76 3.88 9.30
C VAL A 65 3.09 4.05 10.02
N ARG A 66 3.34 3.28 11.08
CA ARG A 66 4.62 3.29 11.80
C ARG A 66 5.72 2.61 11.00
N ALA A 67 5.44 1.45 10.40
CA ALA A 67 6.37 0.79 9.51
C ALA A 67 6.72 1.70 8.31
N ALA A 68 5.71 2.26 7.64
CA ALA A 68 5.90 3.18 6.52
C ALA A 68 6.75 4.40 6.90
N LYS A 69 6.50 5.00 8.08
CA LYS A 69 7.32 6.13 8.57
C LYS A 69 8.80 5.74 8.68
N ARG A 70 9.10 4.64 9.39
CA ARG A 70 10.48 4.18 9.59
C ARG A 70 11.16 3.84 8.27
N LEU A 71 10.45 3.17 7.36
CA LEU A 71 10.93 2.86 6.01
C LEU A 71 11.26 4.12 5.20
N THR A 72 10.39 5.13 5.24
CA THR A 72 10.65 6.41 4.55
C THR A 72 11.87 7.14 5.12
N GLU A 73 12.07 7.13 6.44
CA GLU A 73 13.28 7.69 7.09
C GLU A 73 14.57 6.99 6.62
N GLU A 74 14.47 5.76 6.11
CA GLU A 74 15.59 4.96 5.60
C GLU A 74 15.69 4.91 4.07
N ASN A 75 15.06 5.86 3.38
CA ASN A 75 15.05 6.02 1.91
C ASN A 75 14.31 4.90 1.14
N PHE A 76 13.24 4.37 1.72
CA PHE A 76 12.25 3.55 1.01
C PHE A 76 11.03 4.38 0.60
N MET A 77 10.53 4.17 -0.60
CA MET A 77 9.31 4.82 -1.09
C MET A 77 8.10 4.01 -0.61
N CYS A 78 7.22 4.62 0.18
CA CYS A 78 6.05 3.94 0.72
C CYS A 78 4.77 4.55 0.16
N VAL A 79 3.90 3.72 -0.43
CA VAL A 79 2.56 4.09 -0.86
C VAL A 79 1.55 3.36 0.00
N ARG A 80 0.50 4.07 0.46
CA ARG A 80 -0.57 3.49 1.29
C ARG A 80 -1.91 3.70 0.61
N ILE A 81 -2.64 2.62 0.40
CA ILE A 81 -3.94 2.63 -0.29
C ILE A 81 -4.94 1.88 0.59
N ASN A 82 -6.07 2.52 0.90
CA ASN A 82 -7.17 1.90 1.62
C ASN A 82 -8.29 1.60 0.62
N LEU A 83 -8.61 0.32 0.41
CA LEU A 83 -9.59 -0.08 -0.61
C LEU A 83 -11.03 0.24 -0.21
N HIS A 84 -11.34 0.22 1.09
CA HIS A 84 -12.68 0.55 1.57
C HIS A 84 -13.09 1.99 1.19
N GLY A 85 -12.12 2.92 1.12
CA GLY A 85 -12.35 4.30 0.70
C GLY A 85 -12.78 4.47 -0.77
N LEU A 86 -12.64 3.44 -1.61
CA LEU A 86 -12.96 3.51 -3.05
C LEU A 86 -14.45 3.24 -3.35
N GLY A 87 -15.21 2.69 -2.41
CA GLY A 87 -16.64 2.42 -2.60
C GLY A 87 -16.89 1.27 -3.58
N ILE A 88 -17.67 1.52 -4.64
CA ILE A 88 -17.99 0.53 -5.67
C ILE A 88 -17.08 0.76 -6.87
N ILE A 89 -16.52 -0.32 -7.40
CA ILE A 89 -15.74 -0.28 -8.63
C ILE A 89 -16.59 -0.79 -9.80
N GLU A 90 -16.51 -0.08 -10.93
CA GLU A 90 -17.31 -0.38 -12.13
C GLU A 90 -16.78 -1.58 -12.94
N SER A 91 -15.46 -1.82 -12.92
CA SER A 91 -14.82 -2.93 -13.65
C SER A 91 -13.40 -3.22 -13.13
N GLU A 92 -12.85 -4.39 -13.45
CA GLU A 92 -11.46 -4.71 -13.16
C GLU A 92 -10.47 -3.73 -13.83
N ASN A 93 -10.75 -3.28 -15.05
CA ASN A 93 -9.93 -2.28 -15.73
C ASN A 93 -9.94 -0.94 -14.96
N ALA A 94 -11.11 -0.51 -14.47
CA ALA A 94 -11.22 0.68 -13.63
C ALA A 94 -10.47 0.51 -12.30
N PHE A 95 -10.52 -0.67 -11.69
CA PHE A 95 -9.77 -0.99 -10.47
C PHE A 95 -8.26 -0.75 -10.66
N TRP A 96 -7.66 -1.34 -11.69
CA TRP A 96 -6.21 -1.23 -11.93
C TRP A 96 -5.78 0.21 -12.27
N LEU A 97 -6.57 0.93 -13.07
CA LEU A 97 -6.32 2.34 -13.36
C LEU A 97 -6.39 3.19 -12.08
N THR A 98 -7.41 2.99 -11.26
CA THR A 98 -7.58 3.69 -9.99
C THR A 98 -6.41 3.39 -9.04
N LEU A 99 -5.95 2.14 -8.98
CA LEU A 99 -4.82 1.76 -8.15
C LEU A 99 -3.55 2.53 -8.56
N LEU A 100 -3.20 2.56 -9.85
CA LEU A 100 -2.08 3.36 -10.35
C LEU A 100 -2.26 4.85 -10.08
N HIS A 101 -3.47 5.38 -10.27
CA HIS A 101 -3.73 6.79 -10.04
C HIS A 101 -3.44 7.18 -8.59
N LEU A 102 -3.87 6.36 -7.62
CA LEU A 102 -3.59 6.56 -6.19
C LEU A 102 -2.10 6.44 -5.85
N MET A 103 -1.36 5.60 -6.57
CA MET A 103 0.09 5.52 -6.46
C MET A 103 0.76 6.78 -6.99
N CYS A 104 0.38 7.26 -8.18
CA CYS A 104 0.90 8.48 -8.80
C CYS A 104 0.63 9.74 -7.94
N GLN A 105 -0.40 9.74 -7.11
CA GLN A 105 -0.66 10.82 -6.15
C GLN A 105 0.36 10.86 -5.00
N GLN A 106 1.00 9.73 -4.68
CA GLN A 106 1.89 9.57 -3.52
C GLN A 106 3.36 9.47 -3.91
N ILE A 107 3.65 9.19 -5.18
CA ILE A 107 5.01 9.03 -5.70
C ILE A 107 5.41 10.31 -6.44
N THR A 108 6.61 10.80 -6.14
CA THR A 108 7.24 11.88 -6.90
C THR A 108 8.45 11.32 -7.63
N VAL A 109 8.53 11.60 -8.93
CA VAL A 109 9.67 11.28 -9.79
C VAL A 109 10.18 12.61 -10.36
N PRO A 110 11.50 12.87 -10.34
CA PRO A 110 12.06 14.08 -10.93
C PRO A 110 11.65 14.24 -12.40
N ASP A 111 11.24 15.45 -12.79
CA ASP A 111 10.94 15.84 -14.16
C ASP A 111 9.82 15.02 -14.86
N VAL A 112 8.97 14.32 -14.11
CA VAL A 112 7.86 13.52 -14.64
C VAL A 112 6.55 13.81 -13.90
N ASP A 113 5.52 14.24 -14.63
CA ASP A 113 4.14 14.19 -14.14
C ASP A 113 3.58 12.77 -14.35
N LEU A 114 3.60 11.98 -13.27
CA LEU A 114 3.12 10.60 -13.31
C LEU A 114 1.62 10.48 -13.61
N LYS A 115 0.79 11.48 -13.27
CA LYS A 115 -0.65 11.42 -13.54
C LYS A 115 -0.92 11.64 -15.02
N GLU A 116 -0.30 12.67 -15.58
CA GLU A 116 -0.38 12.93 -17.03
C GLU A 116 0.16 11.73 -17.82
N ARG A 117 1.31 11.20 -17.40
CA ARG A 117 1.92 10.03 -18.02
C ARG A 117 1.01 8.80 -17.95
N LEU A 118 0.40 8.54 -16.80
CA LEU A 118 -0.57 7.45 -16.62
C LEU A 118 -1.74 7.58 -17.62
N HIS A 119 -2.36 8.76 -17.69
CA HIS A 119 -3.48 8.98 -18.60
C HIS A 119 -3.09 8.79 -20.07
N THR A 120 -1.89 9.22 -20.45
CA THR A 120 -1.35 9.03 -21.81
C THR A 120 -1.13 7.56 -22.12
N VAL A 121 -0.37 6.84 -21.28
CA VAL A 121 -0.06 5.42 -21.48
C VAL A 121 -1.33 4.57 -21.49
N TRP A 122 -2.26 4.83 -20.58
CA TRP A 122 -3.49 4.04 -20.47
C TRP A 122 -4.41 4.17 -21.69
N ARG A 123 -4.43 5.36 -22.33
CA ARG A 123 -5.25 5.63 -23.52
C ARG A 123 -4.63 5.13 -24.82
N GLN A 124 -3.29 5.07 -24.91
CA GLN A 124 -2.60 4.67 -26.14
C GLN A 124 -2.78 3.19 -26.49
N MET A 125 -3.07 2.33 -25.51
CA MET A 125 -3.17 0.88 -25.69
C MET A 125 -4.49 0.34 -25.12
N PRO A 126 -5.64 0.68 -25.72
CA PRO A 126 -6.95 0.28 -25.20
C PRO A 126 -7.12 -1.25 -25.18
N GLU A 127 -6.60 -1.94 -26.20
CA GLU A 127 -6.71 -3.39 -26.40
C GLU A 127 -5.85 -4.23 -25.43
N LEU A 128 -4.86 -3.63 -24.76
CA LEU A 128 -4.02 -4.37 -23.81
C LEU A 128 -4.78 -4.66 -22.52
N GLN A 129 -4.47 -5.82 -21.92
CA GLN A 129 -4.98 -6.18 -20.60
C GLN A 129 -4.51 -5.17 -19.54
N ALA A 130 -5.38 -4.88 -18.58
CA ALA A 130 -5.12 -3.89 -17.53
C ALA A 130 -3.90 -4.26 -16.66
N THR A 131 -3.70 -5.56 -16.39
CA THR A 131 -2.56 -6.10 -15.65
C THR A 131 -1.23 -5.91 -16.39
N VAL A 132 -1.22 -6.04 -17.73
CA VAL A 132 -0.03 -5.77 -18.55
C VAL A 132 0.31 -4.29 -18.50
N LYS A 133 -0.68 -3.41 -18.74
CA LYS A 133 -0.52 -1.95 -18.60
C LYS A 133 -0.02 -1.56 -17.21
N PHE A 134 -0.56 -2.19 -16.17
CA PHE A 134 -0.13 -1.98 -14.79
C PHE A 134 1.34 -2.33 -14.57
N LYS A 135 1.74 -3.56 -14.93
CA LYS A 135 3.12 -4.01 -14.80
C LYS A 135 4.09 -3.08 -15.52
N ASP A 136 3.80 -2.77 -16.78
CA ASP A 136 4.71 -2.00 -17.63
C ASP A 136 4.84 -0.57 -17.12
N PHE A 137 3.73 0.05 -16.70
CA PHE A 137 3.76 1.38 -16.08
C PHE A 137 4.57 1.40 -14.78
N ILE A 138 4.34 0.45 -13.87
CA ILE A 138 5.10 0.33 -12.63
C ILE A 138 6.60 0.19 -12.92
N ALA A 139 6.98 -0.71 -13.83
CA ALA A 139 8.38 -0.97 -14.13
C ALA A 139 9.06 0.26 -14.77
N GLN A 140 8.48 0.80 -15.84
CA GLN A 140 9.14 1.78 -16.70
C GLN A 140 8.99 3.22 -16.20
N GLU A 141 7.81 3.57 -15.68
CA GLU A 141 7.49 4.95 -15.31
C GLU A 141 7.77 5.25 -13.84
N ILE A 142 7.76 4.22 -12.98
CA ILE A 142 7.99 4.38 -11.54
C ILE A 142 9.34 3.77 -11.14
N LEU A 143 9.48 2.44 -11.17
CA LEU A 143 10.66 1.75 -10.60
C LEU A 143 11.97 2.11 -11.31
N GLY A 144 11.93 2.35 -12.62
CA GLY A 144 13.07 2.81 -13.39
C GLY A 144 13.50 4.26 -13.10
N LYS A 145 12.66 5.05 -12.43
CA LYS A 145 12.86 6.49 -12.26
C LYS A 145 12.91 6.97 -10.79
N ILE A 146 12.45 6.16 -9.84
CA ILE A 146 12.60 6.48 -8.41
C ILE A 146 14.06 6.37 -7.97
N LEU A 147 14.47 7.26 -7.07
CA LEU A 147 15.79 7.25 -6.41
C LEU A 147 15.81 6.43 -5.11
N ALA A 148 14.64 6.02 -4.62
CA ALA A 148 14.50 5.21 -3.43
C ALA A 148 15.03 3.78 -3.63
N LYS A 149 15.42 3.14 -2.52
CA LYS A 149 15.95 1.76 -2.54
C LYS A 149 14.91 0.75 -3.07
N LYS A 150 13.65 0.95 -2.68
CA LYS A 150 12.51 0.08 -3.00
C LYS A 150 11.22 0.89 -3.00
N LEU A 151 10.24 0.43 -3.76
CA LEU A 151 8.84 0.83 -3.64
C LEU A 151 8.08 -0.22 -2.83
N ILE A 152 7.47 0.21 -1.74
CA ILE A 152 6.69 -0.63 -0.83
C ILE A 152 5.25 -0.12 -0.90
N ILE A 153 4.35 -0.99 -1.35
CA ILE A 153 2.94 -0.69 -1.53
C ILE A 153 2.14 -1.39 -0.44
N PHE A 154 1.60 -0.60 0.47
CA PHE A 154 0.67 -1.06 1.49
C PHE A 154 -0.76 -0.94 0.96
N ILE A 155 -1.48 -2.05 0.92
CA ILE A 155 -2.90 -2.10 0.59
C ILE A 155 -3.67 -2.53 1.83
N ASP A 156 -4.48 -1.63 2.38
CA ASP A 156 -5.29 -1.85 3.57
C ASP A 156 -6.75 -2.15 3.20
N GLU A 157 -7.45 -2.82 4.10
CA GLU A 157 -8.83 -3.30 3.94
C GLU A 157 -9.02 -4.24 2.73
N ILE A 158 -8.08 -5.17 2.53
CA ILE A 158 -8.09 -6.10 1.37
C ILE A 158 -9.35 -6.95 1.25
N GLN A 159 -10.11 -7.18 2.33
CA GLN A 159 -11.40 -7.88 2.26
C GLN A 159 -12.44 -7.18 1.37
N THR A 160 -12.20 -5.92 1.01
CA THR A 160 -13.00 -5.21 0.01
C THR A 160 -12.91 -5.89 -1.37
N LEU A 161 -11.79 -6.55 -1.69
CA LEU A 161 -11.60 -7.30 -2.94
C LEU A 161 -12.57 -8.48 -3.06
N ILE A 162 -12.92 -9.13 -1.94
CA ILE A 162 -13.94 -10.20 -1.92
C ILE A 162 -15.28 -9.63 -2.40
N ASN A 163 -15.66 -8.45 -1.89
CA ASN A 163 -16.93 -7.81 -2.23
C ASN A 163 -17.02 -7.42 -3.72
N TRP A 164 -15.87 -7.13 -4.35
CA TRP A 164 -15.79 -6.84 -5.78
C TRP A 164 -15.54 -8.09 -6.64
N ASN A 165 -15.40 -9.27 -6.03
CA ASN A 165 -15.03 -10.51 -6.71
C ASN A 165 -13.70 -10.40 -7.50
N LEU A 166 -12.73 -9.66 -6.95
CA LEU A 166 -11.41 -9.41 -7.55
C LEU A 166 -10.25 -10.07 -6.78
N GLN A 167 -10.53 -10.79 -5.69
CA GLN A 167 -9.49 -11.33 -4.81
C GLN A 167 -8.48 -12.22 -5.56
N ASP A 168 -8.97 -13.14 -6.40
CA ASP A 168 -8.13 -14.17 -7.01
C ASP A 168 -7.27 -13.55 -8.13
N SER A 169 -7.86 -12.70 -8.97
CA SER A 169 -7.13 -12.01 -10.03
C SER A 169 -6.10 -11.04 -9.45
N PHE A 170 -6.44 -10.31 -8.38
CA PHE A 170 -5.53 -9.41 -7.70
C PHE A 170 -4.35 -10.14 -7.08
N ILE A 171 -4.61 -11.16 -6.23
CA ILE A 171 -3.56 -11.90 -5.52
C ILE A 171 -2.67 -12.66 -6.50
N GLY A 172 -3.27 -13.33 -7.49
CA GLY A 172 -2.53 -14.05 -8.52
C GLY A 172 -1.59 -13.12 -9.28
N PHE A 173 -2.09 -11.96 -9.70
CA PHE A 173 -1.28 -10.99 -10.43
C PHE A 173 -0.12 -10.42 -9.60
N ILE A 174 -0.35 -9.98 -8.35
CA ILE A 174 0.73 -9.41 -7.54
C ILE A 174 1.78 -10.46 -7.15
N LYS A 175 1.39 -11.74 -6.96
CA LYS A 175 2.34 -12.84 -6.71
C LYS A 175 3.25 -13.00 -7.91
N VAL A 176 2.69 -13.15 -9.11
CA VAL A 176 3.46 -13.26 -10.37
C VAL A 176 4.35 -12.04 -10.60
N LEU A 177 3.83 -10.83 -10.33
CA LEU A 177 4.59 -9.58 -10.42
C LEU A 177 5.79 -9.53 -9.45
N CYS A 178 5.67 -10.19 -8.30
CA CYS A 178 6.70 -10.27 -7.26
C CYS A 178 7.61 -11.49 -7.36
N GLU A 179 7.25 -12.49 -8.16
CA GLU A 179 8.03 -13.71 -8.40
C GLU A 179 8.88 -13.64 -9.68
N SER A 180 8.75 -12.57 -10.48
CA SER A 180 9.49 -12.42 -11.73
C SER A 180 11.01 -12.26 -11.49
N GLU A 181 11.72 -13.37 -11.38
CA GLU A 181 13.17 -13.44 -11.27
C GLU A 181 13.85 -12.94 -12.57
N GLY A 182 14.92 -12.17 -12.45
CA GLY A 182 15.69 -11.66 -13.59
C GLY A 182 15.19 -10.35 -14.21
N GLN A 183 14.07 -9.80 -13.73
CA GLN A 183 13.65 -8.43 -14.05
C GLN A 183 14.10 -7.45 -12.96
N THR A 184 15.29 -6.87 -13.15
CA THR A 184 15.99 -6.03 -12.15
C THR A 184 15.16 -4.86 -11.60
N LEU A 185 14.24 -4.30 -12.41
CA LEU A 185 13.37 -3.23 -11.94
C LEU A 185 12.29 -3.74 -10.99
N LEU A 186 11.62 -4.85 -11.32
CA LEU A 186 10.53 -5.37 -10.53
C LEU A 186 11.00 -5.85 -9.16
N GLU A 187 12.25 -6.32 -9.01
CA GLU A 187 12.84 -6.69 -7.71
C GLU A 187 12.78 -5.58 -6.65
N LYS A 188 12.72 -4.32 -7.10
CA LYS A 188 12.53 -3.13 -6.24
C LYS A 188 11.07 -2.94 -5.78
N LEU A 189 10.18 -3.89 -5.99
CA LEU A 189 8.77 -3.80 -5.62
C LEU A 189 8.45 -4.75 -4.46
N THR A 190 7.68 -4.28 -3.49
CA THR A 190 7.11 -5.10 -2.42
C THR A 190 5.67 -4.71 -2.13
N PHE A 191 4.83 -5.71 -1.90
CA PHE A 191 3.46 -5.52 -1.44
C PHE A 191 3.30 -5.97 0.00
N VAL A 192 2.57 -5.16 0.78
CA VAL A 192 2.07 -5.51 2.10
C VAL A 192 0.56 -5.38 2.06
N LEU A 193 -0.13 -6.49 2.26
CA LEU A 193 -1.58 -6.60 2.21
C LEU A 193 -2.14 -6.71 3.63
N LEU A 194 -2.97 -5.76 4.04
CA LEU A 194 -3.58 -5.71 5.37
C LEU A 194 -5.09 -5.84 5.27
N GLY A 195 -5.67 -6.65 6.16
CA GLY A 195 -7.13 -6.74 6.23
C GLY A 195 -7.62 -7.76 7.22
N VAL A 196 -8.89 -8.11 7.05
CA VAL A 196 -9.60 -9.11 7.84
C VAL A 196 -9.85 -10.32 6.97
N GLY A 197 -9.57 -11.52 7.48
CA GLY A 197 -9.96 -12.75 6.81
C GLY A 197 -9.18 -13.93 7.35
N LYS A 198 -9.59 -15.12 6.92
CA LYS A 198 -8.87 -16.35 7.20
C LYS A 198 -7.76 -16.50 6.17
N PRO A 199 -6.65 -17.16 6.51
CA PRO A 199 -5.61 -17.48 5.53
C PRO A 199 -6.16 -18.15 4.26
N SER A 200 -7.16 -19.02 4.39
CA SER A 200 -7.84 -19.68 3.26
C SER A 200 -8.50 -18.73 2.24
N ASP A 201 -8.81 -17.50 2.65
CA ASP A 201 -9.45 -16.50 1.78
C ASP A 201 -8.41 -15.76 0.92
N TRP A 202 -7.12 -15.88 1.27
CA TRP A 202 -6.02 -15.08 0.70
C TRP A 202 -4.84 -15.92 0.20
N ILE A 203 -4.80 -17.18 0.58
CA ILE A 203 -3.72 -18.12 0.28
C ILE A 203 -4.32 -19.30 -0.48
N THR A 204 -4.16 -19.25 -1.80
CA THR A 204 -4.26 -20.40 -2.70
C THR A 204 -2.86 -20.91 -3.01
#